data_AF-A0A1G6CVA4-F1
#
_entry.id   AF-A0A1G6CVA4-F1
#
_cell.length_a   1.000
_cell.length_b   1.000
_cell.length_c   1.000
_cell.angle_alpha   90.00
_cell.angle_beta   90.00
_cell.angle_gamma   90.00
#
_symmetry.space_group_name_H-M   'P 1'
#
loop_
_entity.id
_entity.type
_entity.pdbx_description
1 polymer ?
#
loop_
_entity_poly.entity_id
_entity_poly.type
_entity_poly.pdbx_seq_one_letter_code
_entity_poly.pdbx_strand_id
1 'polypeptide(L)'
;MNRLKNILLSAAAAAFMLSCASCAVPFLDSSEPSAGTAASTGTTVSSAVTGTTAVTASGTVFSEPEDSLAEYEFSMPEYTDADVIELNGNRPCFSGEDTFSGESTVFSELDSLGRCGTAFCLVSRQTLPTEERGPIGMVKPAGWHTVKYRCVDGKYLYNRCHLIAYELCGVNADQRNLITGTRWLNVEGMLPAEDRVRRFAEDTGISVFYRVTPRYEGSELLPRGVEIEALSAEDGGRGLSLHIFCFNVQPGIVIDYLTGGSYPLDPEDANVEEYPDSEGSRKDSSEVYIPPEGVTYILNTNSHRFHRPGCQSVQDMKAGNRAEFYGTAEELIAVGYVPCGACRPTEPS
;
A
#
# COMPACT_ATOMS: atom_id res chain seq x y z
N MET A 1 -21.34 -10.61 43.94
CA MET A 1 -22.58 -10.47 43.13
C MET A 1 -22.30 -10.98 41.72
N ASN A 2 -22.10 -12.29 41.57
CA ASN A 2 -23.06 -13.24 40.98
C ASN A 2 -23.78 -12.75 39.72
N ARG A 3 -23.31 -13.18 38.54
CA ARG A 3 -24.17 -13.87 37.55
C ARG A 3 -23.40 -14.97 36.82
N LEU A 4 -23.56 -16.19 37.33
CA LEU A 4 -23.50 -17.44 36.57
C LEU A 4 -24.85 -17.69 35.90
N LYS A 5 -24.85 -18.32 34.71
CA LYS A 5 -25.82 -19.31 34.17
C LYS A 5 -25.30 -19.75 32.78
N ASN A 6 -24.68 -20.94 32.67
CA ASN A 6 -25.23 -22.24 32.26
C ASN A 6 -25.69 -22.30 30.78
N ILE A 7 -24.91 -22.94 29.89
CA ILE A 7 -24.98 -24.36 29.42
C ILE A 7 -26.22 -24.65 28.56
N LEU A 8 -26.01 -25.05 27.29
CA LEU A 8 -26.57 -26.29 26.70
C LEU A 8 -26.02 -26.59 25.29
N LEU A 9 -25.54 -27.83 25.15
CA LEU A 9 -25.27 -28.57 23.91
C LEU A 9 -26.54 -28.78 23.09
N SER A 10 -26.41 -28.81 21.76
CA SER A 10 -27.15 -29.75 20.91
C SER A 10 -26.51 -29.87 19.53
N ALA A 11 -25.88 -31.02 19.27
CA ALA A 11 -25.59 -31.53 17.94
C ALA A 11 -26.78 -32.36 17.45
N ALA A 12 -27.18 -32.22 16.19
CA ALA A 12 -27.96 -33.23 15.48
C ALA A 12 -27.75 -33.10 13.97
N ALA A 13 -27.26 -34.20 13.39
CA ALA A 13 -27.14 -34.43 11.97
C ALA A 13 -28.52 -34.72 11.34
N ALA A 14 -28.72 -34.33 10.08
CA ALA A 14 -29.72 -34.92 9.21
C ALA A 14 -29.19 -34.94 7.78
N ALA A 15 -28.87 -36.16 7.32
CA ALA A 15 -28.62 -36.48 5.94
C ALA A 15 -29.91 -36.41 5.13
N PHE A 16 -29.84 -35.90 3.90
CA PHE A 16 -30.85 -36.16 2.88
C PHE A 16 -30.17 -36.52 1.57
N MET A 17 -30.08 -37.83 1.32
CA MET A 17 -29.87 -38.42 0.01
C MET A 17 -31.24 -38.48 -0.70
N LEU A 18 -31.33 -37.93 -1.91
CA LEU A 18 -32.30 -38.40 -2.89
C LEU A 18 -31.71 -38.27 -4.31
N SER A 19 -32.12 -39.21 -5.15
CA SER A 19 -31.40 -39.72 -6.31
C SER A 19 -32.24 -39.54 -7.58
N CYS A 20 -31.54 -39.51 -8.71
CA CYS A 20 -31.93 -39.87 -10.08
C CYS A 20 -32.88 -38.98 -10.90
N ALA A 21 -32.35 -38.46 -12.02
CA ALA A 21 -32.85 -38.65 -13.39
C ALA A 21 -31.83 -38.01 -14.37
N SER A 22 -30.86 -38.71 -14.95
CA SER A 22 -30.90 -39.49 -16.20
C SER A 22 -31.88 -38.97 -17.27
N CYS A 23 -31.35 -38.22 -18.24
CA CYS A 23 -31.82 -38.18 -19.64
C CYS A 23 -30.60 -38.01 -20.56
N ALA A 24 -30.12 -39.12 -21.12
CA ALA A 24 -29.52 -39.15 -22.46
C ALA A 24 -30.68 -38.99 -23.47
N VAL A 25 -30.60 -38.51 -24.72
CA VAL A 25 -29.75 -38.67 -25.92
C VAL A 25 -30.36 -37.68 -26.98
N PRO A 26 -29.95 -37.55 -28.28
CA PRO A 26 -28.81 -38.09 -29.02
C PRO A 26 -28.06 -37.08 -29.92
N PHE A 27 -26.94 -37.61 -30.42
CA PHE A 27 -26.21 -37.41 -31.68
C PHE A 27 -27.07 -37.13 -32.95
N LEU A 28 -26.56 -36.27 -33.84
CA LEU A 28 -26.70 -36.22 -35.32
C LEU A 28 -25.75 -35.09 -35.80
N ASP A 29 -24.52 -35.39 -36.22
CA ASP A 29 -24.06 -35.81 -37.56
C ASP A 29 -24.03 -34.69 -38.63
N SER A 30 -22.84 -34.61 -39.27
CA SER A 30 -22.47 -34.08 -40.60
C SER A 30 -22.87 -32.62 -40.95
N SER A 31 -22.05 -31.78 -41.61
CA SER A 31 -20.85 -31.93 -42.43
C SER A 31 -20.38 -30.52 -42.86
N GLU A 32 -19.07 -30.28 -42.97
CA GLU A 32 -18.51 -29.19 -43.79
C GLU A 32 -18.79 -29.43 -45.29
N PRO A 33 -18.68 -28.40 -46.15
CA PRO A 33 -17.41 -28.27 -46.87
C PRO A 33 -16.92 -26.83 -47.16
N SER A 34 -15.59 -26.70 -47.09
CA SER A 34 -14.67 -26.11 -48.08
C SER A 34 -14.96 -24.77 -48.77
N ALA A 35 -14.09 -23.81 -48.45
CA ALA A 35 -13.30 -22.94 -49.32
C ALA A 35 -13.67 -22.79 -50.82
N GLY A 36 -13.76 -21.52 -51.25
CA GLY A 36 -13.78 -21.09 -52.65
C GLY A 36 -13.51 -19.59 -52.80
N THR A 37 -12.25 -19.25 -53.06
CA THR A 37 -11.64 -17.94 -53.30
C THR A 37 -12.20 -17.22 -54.55
N ALA A 38 -12.23 -15.87 -54.50
CA ALA A 38 -11.65 -14.94 -55.52
C ALA A 38 -12.50 -13.69 -55.87
N ALA A 39 -11.98 -12.55 -55.40
CA ALA A 39 -11.63 -11.34 -56.16
C ALA A 39 -12.61 -10.68 -57.17
N SER A 40 -13.03 -9.47 -56.78
CA SER A 40 -12.77 -8.16 -57.42
C SER A 40 -12.95 -7.99 -58.94
N THR A 41 -13.88 -7.10 -59.30
CA THR A 41 -13.78 -5.98 -60.27
C THR A 41 -15.17 -5.32 -60.28
N GLY A 42 -15.42 -4.01 -60.17
CA GLY A 42 -14.66 -2.83 -60.52
C GLY A 42 -15.54 -1.98 -61.47
N THR A 43 -15.74 -0.70 -61.13
CA THR A 43 -16.04 0.43 -62.05
C THR A 43 -17.47 1.00 -62.08
N THR A 44 -17.65 2.05 -61.27
CA THR A 44 -18.20 3.40 -61.53
C THR A 44 -19.31 3.64 -62.57
N VAL A 45 -20.36 4.39 -62.20
CA VAL A 45 -20.75 5.67 -62.85
C VAL A 45 -21.49 6.59 -61.85
N SER A 46 -21.32 7.89 -62.03
CA SER A 46 -21.67 9.03 -61.18
C SER A 46 -23.07 9.61 -61.44
N SER A 47 -23.66 10.20 -60.38
CA SER A 47 -24.49 11.42 -60.28
C SER A 47 -25.73 11.64 -61.18
N ALA A 48 -26.90 11.87 -60.56
CA ALA A 48 -27.52 13.21 -60.45
C ALA A 48 -28.88 13.20 -59.71
N VAL A 49 -29.14 14.34 -59.08
CA VAL A 49 -30.20 14.76 -58.14
C VAL A 49 -31.60 14.81 -58.79
N THR A 50 -32.67 14.55 -58.01
CA THR A 50 -33.75 15.51 -57.59
C THR A 50 -35.03 14.72 -57.19
N GLY A 51 -35.66 15.03 -56.05
CA GLY A 51 -37.07 14.64 -55.83
C GLY A 51 -37.49 14.42 -54.38
N THR A 52 -37.79 15.51 -53.69
CA THR A 52 -38.42 15.65 -52.37
C THR A 52 -39.74 14.89 -52.20
N THR A 53 -39.95 14.17 -51.09
CA THR A 53 -41.02 14.42 -50.06
C THR A 53 -41.08 13.31 -49.01
N ALA A 54 -41.49 13.73 -47.82
CA ALA A 54 -41.25 13.14 -46.51
C ALA A 54 -42.11 11.93 -46.16
N VAL A 55 -41.57 11.03 -45.34
CA VAL A 55 -42.32 10.30 -44.31
C VAL A 55 -41.52 10.33 -43.01
N THR A 56 -42.09 11.03 -42.04
CA THR A 56 -41.62 11.22 -40.68
C THR A 56 -41.60 9.89 -39.92
N ALA A 57 -40.42 9.43 -39.53
CA ALA A 57 -40.25 8.46 -38.45
C ALA A 57 -39.63 9.21 -37.27
N SER A 58 -40.40 9.35 -36.18
CA SER A 58 -39.92 9.87 -34.90
C SER A 58 -38.85 8.93 -34.37
N GLY A 59 -37.58 9.26 -34.61
CA GLY A 59 -36.46 8.75 -33.84
C GLY A 59 -36.38 9.55 -32.55
N THR A 60 -36.87 8.97 -31.46
CA THR A 60 -36.42 9.35 -30.12
C THR A 60 -34.92 9.07 -30.05
N VAL A 61 -34.12 10.11 -30.26
CA VAL A 61 -32.70 10.12 -29.97
C VAL A 61 -32.59 10.05 -28.45
N PHE A 62 -32.37 8.85 -27.92
CA PHE A 62 -31.71 8.72 -26.62
C PHE A 62 -30.33 9.33 -26.81
N SER A 63 -30.18 10.58 -26.38
CA SER A 63 -28.87 11.15 -26.12
C SER A 63 -28.35 10.38 -24.92
N GLU A 64 -27.48 9.41 -25.18
CA GLU A 64 -26.57 8.95 -24.13
C GLU A 64 -25.82 10.19 -23.63
N PRO A 65 -25.69 10.37 -22.32
CA PRO A 65 -24.90 11.47 -21.82
C PRO A 65 -23.48 11.22 -22.31
N GLU A 66 -22.95 12.13 -23.13
CA GLU A 66 -21.51 12.22 -23.32
C GLU A 66 -20.92 12.59 -21.97
N ASP A 67 -20.58 11.56 -21.20
CA ASP A 67 -19.70 11.65 -20.05
C ASP A 67 -18.36 12.12 -20.62
N SER A 68 -18.13 13.43 -20.58
CA SER A 68 -16.84 14.00 -20.92
C SER A 68 -15.85 13.43 -19.91
N LEU A 69 -15.15 12.36 -20.32
CA LEU A 69 -14.11 11.71 -19.53
C LEU A 69 -12.99 12.72 -19.30
N ALA A 70 -13.11 13.52 -18.24
CA ALA A 70 -11.97 14.23 -17.70
C ALA A 70 -10.92 13.17 -17.35
N GLU A 71 -9.73 13.31 -17.93
CA GLU A 71 -8.60 12.44 -17.62
C GLU A 71 -8.31 12.57 -16.12
N TYR A 72 -8.30 11.43 -15.40
CA TYR A 72 -8.05 11.45 -13.97
C TYR A 72 -6.60 11.82 -13.71
N GLU A 73 -6.40 12.96 -13.04
CA GLU A 73 -5.10 13.38 -12.53
C GLU A 73 -5.07 13.15 -11.02
N PHE A 74 -4.09 12.39 -10.55
CA PHE A 74 -3.93 12.14 -9.12
C PHE A 74 -3.63 13.44 -8.36
N SER A 75 -4.37 13.69 -7.29
CA SER A 75 -4.04 14.70 -6.29
C SER A 75 -3.95 14.04 -4.92
N MET A 76 -2.95 14.44 -4.13
CA MET A 76 -2.74 13.85 -2.80
C MET A 76 -3.95 14.14 -1.90
N PRO A 77 -4.66 13.12 -1.41
CA PRO A 77 -5.80 13.35 -0.54
C PRO A 77 -5.37 13.81 0.86
N GLU A 78 -6.12 14.72 1.46
CA GLU A 78 -5.94 15.06 2.88
C GLU A 78 -6.45 13.92 3.77
N TYR A 79 -5.68 13.59 4.80
CA TYR A 79 -6.08 12.60 5.79
C TYR A 79 -7.18 13.16 6.70
N THR A 80 -8.34 12.49 6.72
CA THR A 80 -9.54 12.90 7.46
C THR A 80 -10.05 11.78 8.38
N ASP A 81 -9.12 11.03 8.99
CA ASP A 81 -9.39 9.87 9.86
C ASP A 81 -10.03 8.66 9.16
N ALA A 82 -9.97 8.62 7.82
CA ALA A 82 -10.33 7.45 7.03
C ALA A 82 -9.08 6.64 6.67
N ASP A 83 -9.11 5.32 6.88
CA ASP A 83 -8.00 4.42 6.55
C ASP A 83 -7.76 4.34 5.03
N VAL A 84 -8.88 4.34 4.29
CA VAL A 84 -8.96 4.18 2.84
C VAL A 84 -10.02 5.14 2.30
N ILE A 85 -9.76 5.75 1.16
CA ILE A 85 -10.76 6.51 0.40
C ILE A 85 -10.84 6.04 -1.05
N GLU A 86 -12.00 6.23 -1.67
CA GLU A 86 -12.18 5.97 -3.10
C GLU A 86 -11.61 7.13 -3.93
N LEU A 87 -10.95 6.78 -5.03
CA LEU A 87 -10.42 7.69 -6.04
C LEU A 87 -11.19 7.50 -7.34
N ASN A 88 -11.31 8.57 -8.14
CA ASN A 88 -11.94 8.53 -9.46
C ASN A 88 -13.33 7.85 -9.52
N GLY A 89 -14.15 7.96 -8.46
CA GLY A 89 -15.42 7.25 -8.37
C GLY A 89 -15.26 5.72 -8.39
N ASN A 90 -14.18 5.23 -7.78
CA ASN A 90 -13.76 3.83 -7.72
C ASN A 90 -13.44 3.20 -9.09
N ARG A 91 -13.13 4.03 -10.10
CA ARG A 91 -12.81 3.58 -11.46
C ARG A 91 -11.30 3.63 -11.71
N PRO A 92 -10.64 2.50 -11.95
CA PRO A 92 -9.21 2.47 -12.23
C PRO A 92 -8.93 3.02 -13.63
N CYS A 93 -7.70 3.49 -13.82
CA CYS A 93 -7.22 4.16 -15.01
C CYS A 93 -6.30 3.26 -15.83
N PHE A 94 -6.71 2.01 -16.05
CA PHE A 94 -5.96 1.10 -16.92
C PHE A 94 -6.15 1.51 -18.39
N SER A 95 -5.06 1.67 -19.12
CA SER A 95 -5.04 1.96 -20.56
C SER A 95 -4.69 0.69 -21.34
N GLY A 96 -5.03 0.64 -22.63
CA GLY A 96 -4.64 -0.48 -23.50
C GLY A 96 -3.12 -0.62 -23.71
N GLU A 97 -2.33 0.37 -23.29
CA GLU A 97 -0.87 0.36 -23.26
C GLU A 97 -0.29 -0.12 -21.92
N ASP A 98 -1.10 -0.42 -20.89
CA ASP A 98 -0.62 -1.10 -19.68
C ASP A 98 -0.06 -2.46 -20.11
N THR A 99 1.25 -2.44 -20.36
CA THR A 99 1.87 -3.33 -21.31
C THR A 99 2.03 -4.66 -20.62
N PHE A 100 1.16 -5.61 -20.96
CA PHE A 100 1.41 -6.99 -20.66
C PHE A 100 2.62 -7.43 -21.49
N SER A 101 3.83 -7.26 -20.94
CA SER A 101 5.10 -7.66 -21.55
C SER A 101 5.25 -9.19 -21.67
N GLY A 102 4.21 -9.95 -21.30
CA GLY A 102 4.24 -11.38 -21.09
C GLY A 102 4.66 -11.77 -19.67
N GLU A 103 5.18 -10.84 -18.88
CA GLU A 103 5.45 -11.04 -17.46
C GLU A 103 4.20 -10.78 -16.63
N SER A 104 3.90 -11.68 -15.69
CA SER A 104 2.73 -11.55 -14.81
C SER A 104 2.91 -10.53 -13.70
N THR A 105 4.13 -10.08 -13.42
CA THR A 105 4.43 -9.12 -12.34
C THR A 105 5.62 -8.26 -12.74
N VAL A 106 5.48 -6.93 -12.60
CA VAL A 106 6.50 -5.95 -12.95
C VAL A 106 6.65 -4.96 -11.79
N PHE A 107 7.89 -4.67 -11.42
CA PHE A 107 8.22 -3.64 -10.44
C PHE A 107 9.05 -2.55 -11.10
N SER A 108 8.74 -1.29 -10.81
CA SER A 108 9.60 -0.18 -11.21
C SER A 108 10.97 -0.31 -10.54
N GLU A 109 12.00 0.19 -11.22
CA GLU A 109 13.30 0.40 -10.59
C GLU A 109 13.18 1.37 -9.42
N LEU A 110 14.06 1.21 -8.43
CA LEU A 110 14.15 2.15 -7.32
C LEU A 110 14.56 3.53 -7.86
N ASP A 111 13.99 4.59 -7.31
CA ASP A 111 14.42 5.94 -7.67
C ASP A 111 15.77 6.32 -7.04
N SER A 112 16.23 7.55 -7.28
CA SER A 112 17.53 8.03 -6.76
C SER A 112 17.61 8.13 -5.24
N LEU A 113 16.48 8.07 -4.53
CA LEU A 113 16.39 8.03 -3.07
C LEU A 113 16.22 6.59 -2.55
N GLY A 114 16.26 5.58 -3.42
CA GLY A 114 16.06 4.18 -3.10
C GLY A 114 14.59 3.83 -2.81
N ARG A 115 13.64 4.64 -3.30
CA ARG A 115 12.20 4.45 -3.06
C ARG A 115 11.59 3.56 -4.13
N CYS A 116 10.61 2.75 -3.75
CA CYS A 116 9.85 1.94 -4.71
C CYS A 116 8.98 2.85 -5.58
N GLY A 117 8.95 2.56 -6.88
CA GLY A 117 7.97 3.12 -7.82
C GLY A 117 6.72 2.24 -7.95
N THR A 118 5.97 2.44 -9.03
CA THR A 118 4.76 1.66 -9.33
C THR A 118 5.07 0.18 -9.52
N ALA A 119 4.20 -0.66 -8.98
CA ALA A 119 4.20 -2.10 -9.15
C ALA A 119 2.92 -2.54 -9.84
N PHE A 120 3.02 -3.55 -10.70
CA PHE A 120 1.91 -4.10 -11.46
C PHE A 120 1.93 -5.63 -11.40
N CYS A 121 0.76 -6.25 -11.36
CA CYS A 121 0.59 -7.69 -11.44
C CYS A 121 -0.71 -8.05 -12.17
N LEU A 122 -0.66 -9.11 -12.97
CA LEU A 122 -1.85 -9.84 -13.41
C LEU A 122 -2.11 -10.99 -12.42
N VAL A 123 -3.12 -10.81 -11.58
CA VAL A 123 -3.54 -11.81 -10.60
C VAL A 123 -4.49 -12.79 -11.28
N SER A 124 -4.14 -14.07 -11.28
CA SER A 124 -4.95 -15.15 -11.82
C SER A 124 -4.68 -16.43 -11.04
N ARG A 125 -5.53 -17.46 -11.20
CA ARG A 125 -5.31 -18.77 -10.55
C ARG A 125 -3.93 -19.35 -10.81
N GLN A 126 -3.32 -19.04 -11.95
CA GLN A 126 -1.98 -19.53 -12.32
C GLN A 126 -0.85 -18.74 -11.66
N THR A 127 -1.08 -17.48 -11.26
CA THR A 127 -0.05 -16.62 -10.66
C THR A 127 -0.13 -16.59 -9.14
N LEU A 128 -1.25 -17.01 -8.54
CA LEU A 128 -1.37 -17.16 -7.10
C LEU A 128 -0.33 -18.14 -6.55
N PRO A 129 0.39 -17.79 -5.47
CA PRO A 129 1.39 -18.67 -4.88
C PRO A 129 0.74 -19.90 -4.25
N THR A 130 1.45 -21.02 -4.35
CA THR A 130 1.12 -22.28 -3.67
C THR A 130 2.12 -22.62 -2.55
N GLU A 131 3.25 -21.92 -2.50
CA GLU A 131 4.29 -22.10 -1.50
C GLU A 131 4.04 -21.22 -0.27
N GLU A 132 4.72 -21.56 0.83
CA GLU A 132 4.71 -20.71 2.03
C GLU A 132 5.62 -19.49 1.83
N ARG A 133 5.19 -18.35 2.38
CA ARG A 133 5.95 -17.12 2.35
C ARG A 133 7.25 -17.25 3.16
N GLY A 134 8.38 -16.99 2.52
CA GLY A 134 9.69 -16.98 3.19
C GLY A 134 9.96 -15.70 4.01
N PRO A 135 11.11 -15.63 4.70
CA PRO A 135 11.49 -14.44 5.46
C PRO A 135 11.87 -13.27 4.54
N ILE A 136 11.54 -12.05 4.98
CA ILE A 136 11.87 -10.79 4.26
C ILE A 136 12.69 -9.81 5.11
N GLY A 137 13.12 -10.22 6.30
CA GLY A 137 13.77 -9.34 7.29
C GLY A 137 15.08 -8.69 6.84
N MET A 138 15.72 -9.23 5.80
CA MET A 138 16.96 -8.68 5.22
C MET A 138 16.74 -7.38 4.44
N VAL A 139 15.54 -7.16 3.89
CA VAL A 139 15.24 -5.97 3.09
C VAL A 139 15.06 -4.77 4.02
N LYS A 140 15.66 -3.64 3.68
CA LYS A 140 15.52 -2.38 4.41
C LYS A 140 15.13 -1.29 3.41
N PRO A 141 13.83 -1.01 3.23
CA PRO A 141 13.37 0.02 2.32
C PRO A 141 13.87 1.42 2.71
N ALA A 142 13.62 2.41 1.85
CA ALA A 142 13.84 3.81 2.18
C ALA A 142 13.18 4.20 3.52
N GLY A 143 13.91 4.96 4.35
CA GLY A 143 13.47 5.39 5.68
C GLY A 143 13.33 4.28 6.74
N TRP A 144 13.73 3.05 6.43
CA TRP A 144 13.54 1.91 7.32
C TRP A 144 14.35 2.01 8.61
N HIS A 145 13.67 1.86 9.74
CA HIS A 145 14.26 1.53 11.03
C HIS A 145 13.23 0.82 11.92
N THR A 146 13.72 0.16 12.97
CA THR A 146 12.85 -0.51 13.93
C THR A 146 12.42 0.48 15.01
N VAL A 147 11.12 0.69 15.13
CA VAL A 147 10.52 1.50 16.19
C VAL A 147 9.28 0.79 16.74
N LYS A 148 9.05 0.95 18.04
CA LYS A 148 7.97 0.27 18.74
C LYS A 148 7.14 1.25 19.58
N TYR A 149 5.83 0.99 19.70
CA TYR A 149 4.92 1.71 20.62
C TYR A 149 3.98 0.74 21.36
N ARG A 150 3.45 1.15 22.53
CA ARG A 150 2.51 0.32 23.30
C ARG A 150 1.14 0.23 22.64
N CYS A 151 0.69 1.31 22.00
CA CYS A 151 -0.60 1.39 21.29
C CYS A 151 -0.65 0.64 19.96
N VAL A 152 0.50 0.17 19.45
CA VAL A 152 0.55 -0.56 18.17
C VAL A 152 0.41 -2.05 18.42
N ASP A 153 -0.50 -2.71 17.70
CA ASP A 153 -0.62 -4.16 17.72
C ASP A 153 0.70 -4.83 17.29
N GLY A 154 1.15 -5.84 18.04
CA GLY A 154 2.46 -6.44 17.87
C GLY A 154 3.63 -5.52 18.26
N LYS A 155 3.37 -4.30 18.74
CA LYS A 155 4.30 -3.25 19.19
C LYS A 155 5.18 -2.62 18.11
N TYR A 156 5.37 -3.22 16.93
CA TYR A 156 6.24 -2.66 15.88
C TYR A 156 5.45 -1.72 14.98
N LEU A 157 5.88 -0.45 14.86
CA LEU A 157 5.21 0.52 13.99
C LEU A 157 5.31 0.14 12.52
N TYR A 158 6.53 -0.14 12.06
CA TYR A 158 6.81 -0.33 10.64
C TYR A 158 6.87 -1.80 10.26
N ASN A 159 6.17 -2.11 9.17
CA ASN A 159 6.25 -3.34 8.42
C ASN A 159 7.03 -3.09 7.12
N ARG A 160 7.72 -4.13 6.66
CA ARG A 160 8.19 -4.20 5.28
C ARG A 160 6.95 -4.50 4.44
N CYS A 161 6.23 -3.44 4.09
CA CYS A 161 4.92 -3.51 3.48
C CYS A 161 5.12 -3.80 2.00
N HIS A 162 4.50 -4.90 1.54
CA HIS A 162 4.50 -5.27 0.13
C HIS A 162 3.66 -4.26 -0.67
N LEU A 163 4.10 -3.87 -1.87
CA LEU A 163 3.22 -3.13 -2.80
C LEU A 163 2.24 -4.09 -3.45
N ILE A 164 2.75 -5.21 -3.95
CA ILE A 164 1.95 -6.36 -4.37
C ILE A 164 2.19 -7.45 -3.35
N ALA A 165 1.16 -7.78 -2.57
CA ALA A 165 1.25 -8.80 -1.54
C ALA A 165 1.76 -10.13 -2.10
N TYR A 166 2.50 -10.87 -1.27
CA TYR A 166 2.95 -12.22 -1.60
C TYR A 166 1.77 -13.07 -2.08
N GLU A 167 0.61 -12.94 -1.45
CA GLU A 167 -0.57 -13.73 -1.78
C GLU A 167 -1.14 -13.45 -3.18
N LEU A 168 -0.72 -12.38 -3.85
CA LEU A 168 -1.19 -12.02 -5.19
C LEU A 168 -0.21 -12.42 -6.30
N CYS A 169 1.10 -12.44 -6.02
CA CYS A 169 2.13 -12.65 -7.04
C CYS A 169 3.25 -13.64 -6.69
N GLY A 170 3.29 -14.13 -5.44
CA GLY A 170 4.32 -15.03 -4.93
C GLY A 170 5.71 -14.41 -4.76
N VAL A 171 5.88 -13.11 -5.03
CA VAL A 171 7.18 -12.44 -4.89
C VAL A 171 7.46 -12.14 -3.43
N ASN A 172 8.51 -12.76 -2.90
CA ASN A 172 8.81 -12.69 -1.48
C ASN A 172 9.64 -11.45 -1.07
N ALA A 173 10.94 -11.39 -1.39
CA ALA A 173 11.88 -10.40 -0.83
C ALA A 173 12.51 -9.47 -1.89
N ASP A 174 11.73 -9.01 -2.88
CA ASP A 174 12.21 -8.02 -3.86
C ASP A 174 12.22 -6.62 -3.24
N GLN A 175 13.38 -5.94 -3.30
CA GLN A 175 13.55 -4.60 -2.72
C GLN A 175 12.70 -3.54 -3.43
N ARG A 176 12.29 -3.78 -4.68
CA ARG A 176 11.41 -2.92 -5.48
C ARG A 176 9.93 -3.08 -5.15
N ASN A 177 9.59 -4.06 -4.29
CA ASN A 177 8.22 -4.37 -3.88
C ASN A 177 7.99 -4.14 -2.38
N LEU A 178 8.91 -3.49 -1.66
CA LEU A 178 8.83 -3.33 -0.21
C LEU A 178 9.07 -1.88 0.18
N ILE A 179 8.08 -1.27 0.82
CA ILE A 179 8.15 0.08 1.39
C ILE A 179 8.18 0.03 2.92
N THR A 180 8.64 1.11 3.55
CA THR A 180 8.44 1.34 4.99
C THR A 180 6.99 1.80 5.18
N GLY A 181 6.09 0.84 5.41
CA GLY A 181 4.68 1.07 5.69
C GLY A 181 4.37 0.84 7.16
N THR A 182 3.39 1.55 7.72
CA THR A 182 2.91 1.25 9.07
C THR A 182 2.24 -0.13 9.14
N ARG A 183 2.16 -0.67 10.35
CA ARG A 183 1.36 -1.86 10.65
C ARG A 183 -0.09 -1.65 10.24
N TRP A 184 -0.62 -0.46 10.48
CA TRP A 184 -1.98 -0.08 10.11
C TRP A 184 -2.20 -0.05 8.60
N LEU A 185 -1.33 0.61 7.81
CA LEU A 185 -1.39 0.57 6.36
C LEU A 185 -1.40 -0.88 5.85
N ASN A 186 -0.50 -1.69 6.37
CA ASN A 186 -0.33 -3.08 5.93
C ASN A 186 -1.53 -3.97 6.25
N VAL A 187 -2.31 -3.70 7.30
CA VAL A 187 -3.36 -4.61 7.78
C VAL A 187 -4.76 -4.03 7.61
N GLU A 188 -4.98 -2.79 8.01
CA GLU A 188 -6.28 -2.14 7.91
C GLU A 188 -6.44 -1.45 6.55
N GLY A 189 -5.36 -0.90 6.00
CA GLY A 189 -5.37 -0.19 4.71
C GLY A 189 -5.41 -1.12 3.49
N MET A 190 -4.39 -1.95 3.31
CA MET A 190 -4.16 -2.71 2.07
C MET A 190 -4.82 -4.08 2.07
N LEU A 191 -4.70 -4.85 3.16
CA LEU A 191 -5.12 -6.25 3.21
C LEU A 191 -6.58 -6.49 2.77
N PRO A 192 -7.58 -5.66 3.12
CA PRO A 192 -8.95 -5.89 2.66
C PRO A 192 -9.11 -5.86 1.13
N ALA A 193 -8.35 -5.00 0.44
CA ALA A 193 -8.35 -4.94 -1.02
C ALA A 193 -7.61 -6.15 -1.63
N GLU A 194 -6.49 -6.54 -1.02
CA GLU A 194 -5.70 -7.71 -1.43
C GLU A 194 -6.51 -9.00 -1.32
N ASP A 195 -7.16 -9.22 -0.18
CA ASP A 195 -8.07 -10.34 0.08
C ASP A 195 -9.21 -10.39 -0.96
N ARG A 196 -9.80 -9.23 -1.27
CA ARG A 196 -10.89 -9.12 -2.25
C ARG A 196 -10.43 -9.51 -3.64
N VAL A 197 -9.26 -9.02 -4.08
CA VAL A 197 -8.67 -9.34 -5.39
C VAL A 197 -8.31 -10.81 -5.48
N ARG A 198 -7.63 -11.35 -4.45
CA ARG A 198 -7.23 -12.76 -4.39
C ARG A 198 -8.44 -13.68 -4.52
N ARG A 199 -9.45 -13.49 -3.66
CA ARG A 199 -10.67 -14.33 -3.66
C ARG A 199 -11.44 -14.21 -4.96
N PHE A 200 -11.57 -13.01 -5.51
CA PHE A 200 -12.25 -12.83 -6.79
C PHE A 200 -11.57 -13.65 -7.90
N ALA A 201 -10.25 -13.55 -8.05
CA ALA A 201 -9.50 -14.30 -9.05
C ALA A 201 -9.57 -15.82 -8.80
N GLU A 202 -9.48 -16.24 -7.54
CA GLU A 202 -9.55 -17.65 -7.14
C GLU A 202 -10.94 -18.25 -7.39
N ASP A 203 -12.02 -17.58 -6.98
CA ASP A 203 -13.38 -18.11 -7.06
C ASP A 203 -13.93 -18.10 -8.49
N THR A 204 -13.71 -17.00 -9.22
CA THR A 204 -14.28 -16.82 -10.56
C THR A 204 -13.39 -17.37 -11.67
N GLY A 205 -12.07 -17.43 -11.45
CA GLY A 205 -11.08 -17.71 -12.49
C GLY A 205 -10.86 -16.56 -13.48
N ILE A 206 -11.48 -15.39 -13.26
CA ILE A 206 -11.27 -14.16 -14.02
C ILE A 206 -9.98 -13.51 -13.52
N SER A 207 -9.11 -13.11 -14.44
CA SER A 207 -7.84 -12.44 -14.12
C SER A 207 -8.11 -10.99 -13.70
N VAL A 208 -7.23 -10.43 -12.86
CA VAL A 208 -7.34 -9.06 -12.37
C VAL A 208 -6.06 -8.30 -12.68
N PHE A 209 -6.17 -7.20 -13.42
CA PHE A 209 -5.11 -6.20 -13.48
C PHE A 209 -5.04 -5.50 -12.13
N TYR A 210 -3.87 -5.53 -11.50
CA TYR A 210 -3.64 -4.96 -10.18
C TYR A 210 -2.41 -4.05 -10.22
N ARG A 211 -2.57 -2.79 -9.85
CA ARG A 211 -1.50 -1.78 -9.84
C ARG A 211 -1.46 -1.09 -8.49
N VAL A 212 -0.26 -0.93 -7.95
CA VAL A 212 -0.03 -0.20 -6.70
C VAL A 212 1.04 0.85 -6.93
N THR A 213 0.70 2.10 -6.66
CA THR A 213 1.59 3.26 -6.81
C THR A 213 1.81 3.93 -5.46
N PRO A 214 3.02 3.88 -4.89
CA PRO A 214 3.35 4.66 -3.71
C PRO A 214 3.36 6.15 -4.05
N ARG A 215 2.73 6.97 -3.20
CA ARG A 215 2.63 8.42 -3.41
C ARG A 215 3.45 9.14 -2.34
N TYR A 216 4.50 9.84 -2.78
CA TYR A 216 5.42 10.60 -1.93
C TYR A 216 5.24 12.11 -2.14
N GLU A 217 5.55 12.94 -1.15
CA GLU A 217 5.71 14.38 -1.35
C GLU A 217 7.21 14.73 -1.43
N GLY A 218 7.62 15.37 -2.53
CA GLY A 218 9.00 15.81 -2.72
C GLY A 218 10.05 14.70 -2.46
N SER A 219 10.96 14.95 -1.51
CA SER A 219 12.06 14.07 -1.15
C SER A 219 11.75 13.12 0.01
N GLU A 220 10.49 12.92 0.37
CA GLU A 220 10.11 12.02 1.44
C GLU A 220 10.53 10.57 1.17
N LEU A 221 11.10 9.91 2.18
CA LEU A 221 11.54 8.52 2.07
C LEU A 221 10.39 7.52 2.26
N LEU A 222 9.36 7.90 3.04
CA LEU A 222 8.14 7.12 3.21
C LEU A 222 7.04 7.70 2.33
N PRO A 223 6.22 6.86 1.68
CA PRO A 223 5.05 7.37 0.98
C PRO A 223 4.00 7.83 2.00
N ARG A 224 3.20 8.84 1.64
CA ARG A 224 2.01 9.26 2.39
C ARG A 224 0.91 8.22 2.38
N GLY A 225 0.92 7.37 1.36
CA GLY A 225 0.01 6.25 1.18
C GLY A 225 0.30 5.56 -0.14
N VAL A 226 -0.53 4.57 -0.47
CA VAL A 226 -0.48 3.87 -1.74
C VAL A 226 -1.82 4.02 -2.45
N GLU A 227 -1.76 4.29 -3.74
CA GLU A 227 -2.91 4.18 -4.63
C GLU A 227 -2.97 2.74 -5.13
N ILE A 228 -4.14 2.12 -5.02
CA ILE A 228 -4.41 0.76 -5.48
C ILE A 228 -5.51 0.80 -6.54
N GLU A 229 -5.22 0.19 -7.67
CA GLU A 229 -6.15 0.01 -8.78
C GLU A 229 -6.32 -1.49 -9.07
N ALA A 230 -7.57 -1.94 -9.21
CA ALA A 230 -7.88 -3.30 -9.59
C ALA A 230 -9.01 -3.35 -10.63
N LEU A 231 -8.82 -4.10 -11.71
CA LEU A 231 -9.81 -4.27 -12.78
C LEU A 231 -9.86 -5.72 -13.24
N SER A 232 -11.03 -6.36 -13.14
CA SER A 232 -11.25 -7.68 -13.70
C SER A 232 -11.17 -7.64 -15.23
N ALA A 233 -10.27 -8.45 -15.80
CA ALA A 233 -9.81 -8.29 -17.17
C ALA A 233 -10.84 -8.81 -18.19
N GLU A 234 -11.27 -10.06 -18.06
CA GLU A 234 -12.10 -10.73 -19.07
C GLU A 234 -13.54 -10.21 -19.12
N ASP A 235 -14.04 -9.58 -18.05
CA ASP A 235 -15.38 -8.99 -17.99
C ASP A 235 -15.38 -7.44 -17.96
N GLY A 236 -14.23 -6.82 -18.20
CA GLY A 236 -14.08 -5.37 -18.31
C GLY A 236 -14.46 -4.60 -17.04
N GLY A 237 -14.14 -5.15 -15.87
CA GLY A 237 -14.40 -4.51 -14.58
C GLY A 237 -15.80 -4.73 -14.01
N ARG A 238 -16.66 -5.49 -14.69
CA ARG A 238 -18.04 -5.75 -14.21
C ARG A 238 -18.08 -6.48 -12.87
N GLY A 239 -17.16 -7.42 -12.64
CA GLY A 239 -17.06 -8.20 -11.41
C GLY A 239 -16.21 -7.52 -10.35
N LEU A 240 -15.11 -6.87 -10.75
CA LEU A 240 -14.20 -6.15 -9.87
C LEU A 240 -13.70 -4.87 -10.54
N SER A 241 -14.02 -3.74 -9.93
CA SER A 241 -13.46 -2.43 -10.24
C SER A 241 -13.15 -1.75 -8.91
N LEU A 242 -11.91 -1.30 -8.75
CA LEU A 242 -11.41 -0.68 -7.54
C LEU A 242 -10.40 0.41 -7.92
N HIS A 243 -10.54 1.57 -7.31
CA HIS A 243 -9.54 2.63 -7.31
C HIS A 243 -9.58 3.36 -5.98
N ILE A 244 -8.57 3.14 -5.14
CA ILE A 244 -8.55 3.60 -3.75
C ILE A 244 -7.18 4.16 -3.37
N PHE A 245 -7.16 4.99 -2.33
CA PHE A 245 -5.96 5.44 -1.65
C PHE A 245 -5.94 4.89 -0.23
N CYS A 246 -4.90 4.16 0.15
CA CYS A 246 -4.67 3.65 1.49
C CYS A 246 -3.61 4.51 2.19
N PHE A 247 -3.97 5.14 3.31
CA PHE A 247 -3.06 6.07 3.99
C PHE A 247 -1.96 5.33 4.78
N ASN A 248 -0.72 5.82 4.67
CA ASN A 248 0.41 5.34 5.47
C ASN A 248 0.43 6.03 6.83
N VAL A 249 -0.59 5.77 7.64
CA VAL A 249 -0.80 6.36 8.97
C VAL A 249 -0.78 5.30 10.05
N GLN A 250 -0.71 5.68 11.31
CA GLN A 250 -0.93 4.78 12.44
C GLN A 250 -1.69 5.56 13.51
N PRO A 251 -2.91 5.13 13.89
CA PRO A 251 -3.64 5.78 14.98
C PRO A 251 -2.77 5.92 16.24
N GLY A 252 -2.76 7.12 16.81
CA GLY A 252 -1.98 7.45 18.00
C GLY A 252 -0.51 7.80 17.75
N ILE A 253 -0.01 7.73 16.50
CA ILE A 253 1.40 7.99 16.16
C ILE A 253 1.50 9.07 15.07
N VAL A 254 2.39 10.03 15.26
CA VAL A 254 2.78 10.99 14.23
C VAL A 254 4.04 10.48 13.52
N ILE A 255 4.05 10.59 12.20
CA ILE A 255 5.12 10.10 11.33
C ILE A 255 5.81 11.28 10.65
N ASP A 256 7.13 11.26 10.68
CA ASP A 256 7.98 12.09 9.83
C ASP A 256 8.29 11.30 8.55
N TYR A 257 7.55 11.61 7.47
CA TYR A 257 7.69 10.93 6.19
C TYR A 257 9.01 11.22 5.48
N LEU A 258 9.68 12.32 5.84
CA LEU A 258 10.96 12.68 5.27
C LEU A 258 12.04 11.67 5.67
N THR A 259 12.05 11.24 6.92
CA THR A 259 13.11 10.39 7.47
C THR A 259 12.65 8.99 7.88
N GLY A 260 11.34 8.80 8.05
CA GLY A 260 10.74 7.65 8.72
C GLY A 260 10.60 7.84 10.24
N GLY A 261 11.04 8.95 10.83
CA GLY A 261 10.91 9.20 12.26
C GLY A 261 9.46 9.13 12.76
N SER A 262 9.26 8.95 14.06
CA SER A 262 7.90 8.96 14.64
C SER A 262 7.91 9.34 16.11
N TYR A 263 6.72 9.71 16.63
CA TYR A 263 6.46 9.90 18.05
C TYR A 263 4.97 9.65 18.36
N PRO A 264 4.63 9.20 19.57
CA PRO A 264 3.24 8.98 19.94
C PRO A 264 2.56 10.31 20.29
N LEU A 265 1.26 10.41 20.02
CA LEU A 265 0.42 11.54 20.43
C LEU A 265 0.23 11.56 21.95
N ASP A 266 0.03 10.39 22.56
CA ASP A 266 0.01 10.21 24.00
C ASP A 266 1.39 9.74 24.51
N PRO A 267 2.06 10.48 25.40
CA PRO A 267 3.31 10.03 26.01
C PRO A 267 3.23 8.68 26.74
N GLU A 268 2.05 8.25 27.20
CA GLU A 268 1.87 6.93 27.84
C GLU A 268 2.04 5.77 26.85
N ASP A 269 1.78 6.03 25.56
CA ASP A 269 1.96 5.06 24.48
C ASP A 269 3.42 4.90 24.05
N ALA A 270 4.30 5.80 24.52
CA ALA A 270 5.73 5.61 24.39
C ALA A 270 6.13 4.29 25.07
N ASN A 271 6.98 3.52 24.41
CA ASN A 271 7.55 2.34 25.07
C ASN A 271 8.50 2.78 26.18
N VAL A 272 8.11 2.46 27.42
CA VAL A 272 8.94 2.65 28.62
C VAL A 272 9.92 1.48 28.82
N GLU A 273 9.85 0.41 28.02
CA GLU A 273 10.76 -0.73 28.13
C GLU A 273 11.37 -1.17 26.78
N GLU A 274 12.71 -1.10 26.74
CA GLU A 274 13.69 -1.75 25.87
C GLU A 274 13.63 -1.56 24.34
N TYR A 275 14.55 -0.72 23.87
CA TYR A 275 15.43 -1.04 22.75
C TYR A 275 16.07 -2.43 22.98
N PRO A 276 15.89 -3.43 22.10
CA PRO A 276 16.73 -4.61 22.12
C PRO A 276 18.03 -4.27 21.38
N ASP A 277 18.92 -3.50 22.03
CA ASP A 277 20.37 -3.69 21.97
C ASP A 277 21.09 -2.84 23.03
N SER A 278 20.82 -3.13 24.31
CA SER A 278 21.86 -3.05 25.32
C SER A 278 21.53 -4.04 26.42
N GLU A 279 21.94 -5.29 26.24
CA GLU A 279 22.16 -6.14 27.40
C GLU A 279 23.02 -5.35 28.39
N GLY A 280 22.49 -5.23 29.60
CA GLY A 280 23.25 -4.73 30.72
C GLY A 280 24.46 -5.62 30.96
N SER A 281 25.63 -5.10 30.62
CA SER A 281 26.60 -4.97 31.70
C SER A 281 26.24 -3.67 32.43
N ARG A 282 25.54 -3.79 33.56
CA ARG A 282 25.68 -2.79 34.63
C ARG A 282 27.16 -2.80 35.00
N LYS A 283 27.96 -1.97 34.34
CA LYS A 283 29.11 -1.38 34.98
C LYS A 283 28.62 -0.12 35.65
N ASP A 284 28.41 -0.28 36.94
CA ASP A 284 28.87 0.67 37.94
C ASP A 284 30.06 1.48 37.40
N SER A 285 29.79 2.65 36.84
CA SER A 285 30.78 3.69 36.61
C SER A 285 30.09 5.02 36.79
N SER A 286 30.16 5.48 38.03
CA SER A 286 29.86 6.81 38.52
C SER A 286 30.73 7.88 37.86
N GLU A 287 30.56 8.14 36.57
CA GLU A 287 31.08 9.34 35.92
C GLU A 287 29.94 10.09 35.24
N VAL A 288 29.39 11.06 35.97
CA VAL A 288 28.46 12.05 35.43
C VAL A 288 29.22 12.85 34.38
N TYR A 289 28.79 12.80 33.13
CA TYR A 289 29.31 13.67 32.11
C TYR A 289 28.90 15.11 32.40
N ILE A 290 29.88 16.00 32.48
CA ILE A 290 29.69 17.43 32.65
C ILE A 290 30.02 18.07 31.29
N PRO A 291 29.02 18.62 30.58
CA PRO A 291 29.24 19.37 29.35
C PRO A 291 30.21 20.55 29.58
N PRO A 292 31.12 20.86 28.65
CA PRO A 292 31.90 22.09 28.69
C PRO A 292 31.02 23.34 28.80
N GLU A 293 31.54 24.39 29.45
CA GLU A 293 30.83 25.67 29.52
C GLU A 293 30.59 26.27 28.13
N GLY A 294 29.40 26.83 27.92
CA GLY A 294 29.03 27.49 26.67
C GLY A 294 28.42 26.58 25.60
N VAL A 295 28.35 25.26 25.81
CA VAL A 295 27.67 24.33 24.89
C VAL A 295 26.17 24.63 24.85
N THR A 296 25.61 24.85 23.65
CA THR A 296 24.17 25.04 23.49
C THR A 296 23.43 23.71 23.48
N TYR A 297 23.94 22.73 22.73
CA TYR A 297 23.32 21.42 22.58
C TYR A 297 24.34 20.28 22.58
N ILE A 298 23.89 19.12 23.03
CA ILE A 298 24.61 17.87 22.94
C ILE A 298 23.96 17.01 21.86
N LEU A 299 24.73 16.63 20.86
CA LEU A 299 24.30 15.83 19.72
C LEU A 299 24.56 14.36 19.99
N ASN A 300 23.61 13.52 19.61
CA ASN A 300 23.83 12.10 19.38
C ASN A 300 24.04 11.89 17.88
N THR A 301 25.29 11.69 17.47
CA THR A 301 25.69 11.53 16.07
C THR A 301 25.18 10.23 15.44
N ASN A 302 24.80 9.24 16.25
CA ASN A 302 24.19 7.99 15.79
C ASN A 302 22.69 8.15 15.57
N SER A 303 21.97 8.71 16.56
CA SER A 303 20.51 8.87 16.46
C SER A 303 20.06 10.15 15.75
N HIS A 304 20.99 11.00 15.34
CA HIS A 304 20.72 12.33 14.75
C HIS A 304 19.78 13.19 15.61
N ARG A 305 19.91 13.12 16.94
CA ARG A 305 19.12 13.92 17.89
C ARG A 305 19.99 14.91 18.64
N PHE A 306 19.41 16.05 19.02
CA PHE A 306 20.08 17.04 19.85
C PHE A 306 19.34 17.27 21.17
N HIS A 307 20.12 17.53 22.22
CA HIS A 307 19.67 17.57 23.60
C HIS A 307 20.15 18.86 24.27
N ARG A 308 19.43 19.35 25.29
CA ARG A 308 19.97 20.36 26.21
C ARG A 308 21.12 19.74 27.03
N PRO A 309 22.13 20.51 27.44
CA PRO A 309 23.29 19.99 28.20
C PRO A 309 22.91 19.20 29.47
N GLY A 310 21.84 19.62 30.16
CA GLY A 310 21.35 18.95 31.38
C GLY A 310 20.37 17.79 31.15
N CYS A 311 20.16 17.33 29.91
CA CYS A 311 19.22 16.24 29.62
C CYS A 311 19.72 14.91 30.21
N GLN A 312 18.85 14.18 30.90
CA GLN A 312 19.19 12.87 31.47
C GLN A 312 19.75 11.89 30.43
N SER A 313 19.19 11.91 29.21
CA SER A 313 19.63 11.07 28.10
C SER A 313 21.06 11.37 27.62
N VAL A 314 21.63 12.51 28.00
CA VAL A 314 23.04 12.80 27.74
C VAL A 314 23.93 11.91 28.59
N GLN A 315 23.55 11.62 29.84
CA GLN A 315 24.34 10.78 30.75
C GLN A 315 24.45 9.34 30.25
N ASP A 316 23.37 8.85 29.64
CA ASP A 316 23.30 7.49 29.09
C ASP A 316 23.89 7.39 27.67
N MET A 317 24.35 8.51 27.10
CA MET A 317 24.91 8.55 25.75
C MET A 317 26.34 7.99 25.72
N LYS A 318 26.62 7.07 24.79
CA LYS A 318 27.98 6.60 24.52
C LYS A 318 28.87 7.78 24.12
N ALA A 319 30.04 7.92 24.77
CA ALA A 319 30.97 9.02 24.51
C ALA A 319 31.34 9.19 23.03
N GLY A 320 31.54 8.08 22.29
CA GLY A 320 31.86 8.12 20.85
C GLY A 320 30.70 8.57 19.95
N ASN A 321 29.47 8.59 20.46
CA ASN A 321 28.30 9.08 19.74
C ASN A 321 27.92 10.51 20.17
N ARG A 322 28.67 11.11 21.09
CA ARG A 322 28.38 12.43 21.63
C ARG A 322 29.20 13.48 20.89
N ALA A 323 28.56 14.57 20.50
CA ALA A 323 29.25 15.76 20.00
C ALA A 323 28.65 17.03 20.60
N GLU A 324 29.50 18.00 20.94
CA GLU A 324 29.08 19.31 21.42
C GLU A 324 28.73 20.23 20.25
N PHE A 325 27.69 21.05 20.41
CA PHE A 325 27.28 22.04 19.42
C PHE A 325 27.06 23.41 20.05
N TYR A 326 27.58 24.43 19.38
CA TYR A 326 27.56 25.83 19.79
C TYR A 326 26.88 26.64 18.68
N GLY A 327 25.57 26.83 18.80
CA GLY A 327 24.75 27.43 17.75
C GLY A 327 23.27 27.38 18.10
N THR A 328 22.40 27.53 17.12
CA THR A 328 20.93 27.54 17.34
C THR A 328 20.29 26.19 17.05
N ALA A 329 19.06 26.00 17.53
CA ALA A 329 18.31 24.78 17.23
C ALA A 329 17.96 24.70 15.73
N GLU A 330 17.69 25.85 15.10
CA GLU A 330 17.37 25.97 13.69
C GLU A 330 18.53 25.49 12.80
N GLU A 331 19.78 25.77 13.18
CA GLU A 331 20.96 25.29 12.45
C GLU A 331 21.05 23.76 12.47
N LEU A 332 20.79 23.15 13.64
CA LEU A 332 20.76 21.70 13.80
C LEU A 332 19.62 21.07 12.99
N ILE A 333 18.43 21.66 13.04
CA ILE A 333 17.28 21.21 12.26
C ILE A 333 17.58 21.32 10.75
N ALA A 334 18.22 22.41 10.31
CA ALA A 334 18.59 22.62 8.91
C ALA A 334 19.60 21.58 8.39
N VAL A 335 20.45 21.02 9.26
CA VAL A 335 21.38 19.92 8.92
C VAL A 335 20.83 18.54 9.29
N GLY A 336 19.53 18.43 9.56
CA GLY A 336 18.82 17.16 9.71
C GLY A 336 18.87 16.54 11.11
N TYR A 337 19.14 17.32 12.15
CA TYR A 337 19.03 16.87 13.54
C TYR A 337 17.63 17.12 14.12
N VAL A 338 17.15 16.16 14.91
CA VAL A 338 15.81 16.20 15.52
C VAL A 338 15.90 16.56 17.01
N PRO A 339 15.05 17.47 17.52
CA PRO A 339 15.06 17.83 18.94
C PRO A 339 14.70 16.63 19.82
N CYS A 340 15.36 16.52 20.98
CA CYS A 340 15.01 15.51 21.99
C CYS A 340 13.64 15.84 22.62
N GLY A 341 12.70 14.90 22.54
CA GLY A 341 11.36 15.07 23.12
C GLY A 341 11.34 15.19 24.66
N ALA A 342 12.35 14.65 25.36
CA ALA A 342 12.42 14.68 26.82
C ALA A 342 12.85 16.06 27.36
N CYS A 343 13.83 16.70 26.74
CA CYS A 343 14.32 18.01 27.19
C CYS A 343 13.82 19.19 26.35
N ARG A 344 13.05 18.94 25.29
CA ARG A 344 12.42 19.93 24.39
C ARG A 344 13.34 21.12 24.10
N PRO A 345 14.49 20.88 23.44
CA PRO A 345 15.56 21.87 23.31
C PRO A 345 15.17 23.12 22.51
N THR A 346 14.08 23.07 21.74
CA THR A 346 13.54 24.18 20.94
C THR A 346 12.57 25.10 21.68
N GLU A 347 12.08 24.68 22.85
CA GLU A 347 11.21 25.52 23.68
C GLU A 347 12.05 26.45 24.57
N PRO A 348 11.57 27.65 24.96
CA PRO A 348 12.23 28.44 26.00
C PRO A 348 12.30 27.69 27.33
N SER A 349 13.27 28.04 28.17
CA SER A 349 13.53 27.37 29.47
C SER A 349 12.49 27.69 30.52
#